data_AF-A0A7S3IUU8-F1
#
_entry.id   AF-A0A7S3IUU8-F1
#
_cell.length_a   1.000
_cell.length_b   1.000
_cell.length_c   1.000
_cell.angle_alpha   90.00
_cell.angle_beta   90.00
_cell.angle_gamma   90.00
#
_symmetry.space_group_name_H-M   'P 1'
#
loop_
_entity.id
_entity.type
_entity.pdbx_description
1 polymer ?
#
loop_
_entity_poly.entity_id
_entity_poly.type
_entity_poly.pdbx_seq_one_letter_code
_entity_poly.pdbx_strand_id
1 'polypeptide(L)'
;KMMASPKPETAHNPEISFPQSKIFELKDTKRIFISSVNGLLGHSLFEQFRNDHLSINSGEDLKPHRFIGTINSTSEAAKQTLCPSDTIKIIDSKAKPKNFAKQIRGADYIILDISQLSCDMEEAETIIDILRYREEKPVTNQVLVVLASPMTWSNTPKKAKGAAFAEADSDKRTPLPKYQALKQLELQSLALPKQ
;
A
#
# COMPACT_ATOMS: atom_id res chain seq x y z
N LYS A 1 -51.96 -44.94 -1.42
CA LYS A 1 -50.63 -45.25 -1.99
C LYS A 1 -49.98 -43.92 -2.39
N MET A 2 -49.44 -43.17 -1.43
CA MET A 2 -48.76 -41.89 -1.68
C MET A 2 -47.28 -42.18 -1.84
N MET A 3 -46.71 -41.85 -2.99
CA MET A 3 -45.28 -41.96 -3.28
C MET A 3 -44.55 -40.80 -2.60
N ALA A 4 -43.56 -41.12 -1.76
CA ALA A 4 -42.64 -40.15 -1.20
C ALA A 4 -41.54 -39.85 -2.23
N SER A 5 -41.38 -38.58 -2.59
CA SER A 5 -40.28 -38.11 -3.45
C SER A 5 -38.95 -38.12 -2.68
N PRO A 6 -37.83 -38.49 -3.32
CA PRO A 6 -36.53 -38.51 -2.66
C PRO A 6 -35.98 -37.09 -2.46
N LYS A 7 -35.32 -36.86 -1.31
CA LYS A 7 -34.63 -35.60 -0.99
C LYS A 7 -33.39 -35.44 -1.90
N PRO A 8 -33.07 -34.21 -2.34
CA PRO A 8 -31.88 -33.96 -3.14
C PRO A 8 -30.61 -34.08 -2.27
N GLU A 9 -29.65 -34.87 -2.75
CA GLU A 9 -28.28 -34.92 -2.22
C GLU A 9 -27.61 -33.56 -2.42
N THR A 10 -27.19 -32.94 -1.32
CA THR A 10 -26.32 -31.77 -1.31
C THR A 10 -24.93 -32.18 -1.78
N ALA A 11 -24.57 -31.78 -3.00
CA ALA A 11 -23.21 -31.92 -3.52
C ALA A 11 -22.24 -31.11 -2.63
N HIS A 12 -21.34 -31.80 -1.93
CA HIS A 12 -20.20 -31.18 -1.26
C HIS A 12 -19.27 -30.62 -2.34
N ASN A 13 -19.27 -29.30 -2.49
CA ASN A 13 -18.31 -28.61 -3.34
C ASN A 13 -16.94 -28.72 -2.65
N PRO A 14 -15.91 -29.31 -3.28
CA PRO A 14 -14.59 -29.38 -2.68
C PRO A 14 -14.06 -27.95 -2.52
N GLU A 15 -13.81 -27.55 -1.27
CA GLU A 15 -13.08 -26.30 -0.99
C GLU A 15 -11.72 -26.38 -1.68
N ILE A 16 -11.55 -25.56 -2.72
CA ILE A 16 -10.25 -25.31 -3.32
C ILE A 16 -9.45 -24.53 -2.28
N SER A 17 -8.69 -25.24 -1.45
CA SER A 17 -7.74 -24.64 -0.53
C SER A 17 -6.52 -24.19 -1.34
N PHE A 18 -6.44 -22.89 -1.60
CA PHE A 18 -5.19 -22.30 -2.07
C PHE A 18 -4.18 -22.41 -0.93
N PRO A 19 -2.94 -22.86 -1.18
CA PRO A 19 -1.90 -22.78 -0.18
C PRO A 19 -1.73 -21.30 0.18
N GLN A 20 -2.13 -20.93 1.40
CA GLN A 20 -1.83 -19.63 1.97
C GLN A 20 -0.33 -19.57 2.23
N SER A 21 0.45 -19.33 1.18
CA SER A 21 1.86 -19.00 1.31
C SER A 21 1.94 -17.73 2.15
N LYS A 22 2.41 -17.88 3.38
CA LYS A 22 2.54 -16.82 4.39
C LYS A 22 3.25 -15.62 3.75
N ILE A 23 2.59 -14.46 3.72
CA ILE A 23 3.14 -13.28 3.06
C ILE A 23 4.19 -12.59 3.95
N PHE A 24 4.22 -12.86 5.28
CA PHE A 24 5.25 -12.36 6.17
C PHE A 24 5.54 -13.32 7.34
N GLU A 25 6.81 -13.60 7.63
CA GLU A 25 7.21 -14.23 8.89
C GLU A 25 7.07 -13.17 10.01
N LEU A 26 6.13 -13.38 10.94
CA LEU A 26 5.81 -12.49 12.07
C LEU A 26 6.89 -12.44 13.17
N LYS A 27 8.17 -12.67 12.85
CA LYS A 27 9.25 -12.67 13.86
C LYS A 27 9.41 -11.32 14.55
N ASP A 28 9.11 -10.22 13.82
CA ASP A 28 9.15 -8.86 14.35
C ASP A 28 7.86 -8.09 14.06
N THR A 29 7.35 -7.36 15.04
CA THR A 29 6.31 -6.36 14.82
C THR A 29 6.85 -5.18 14.00
N LYS A 30 6.21 -4.92 12.85
CA LYS A 30 6.50 -3.76 12.01
C LYS A 30 5.42 -2.69 12.14
N ARG A 31 5.80 -1.43 11.92
CA ARG A 31 4.91 -0.27 11.81
C ARG A 31 4.70 0.02 10.32
N ILE A 32 3.48 -0.19 9.84
CA ILE A 32 3.15 -0.10 8.42
C ILE A 32 2.24 1.10 8.21
N PHE A 33 2.69 2.05 7.39
CA PHE A 33 1.87 3.14 6.90
C PHE A 33 1.25 2.78 5.54
N ILE A 34 -0.05 3.00 5.38
CA ILE A 34 -0.78 2.81 4.12
C ILE A 34 -1.52 4.11 3.78
N SER A 35 -1.12 4.78 2.70
CA SER A 35 -1.88 5.94 2.19
C SER A 35 -3.23 5.49 1.67
N SER A 36 -4.28 6.31 1.84
CA SER A 36 -5.61 6.03 1.27
C SER A 36 -6.13 4.63 1.64
N VAL A 37 -6.05 4.26 2.93
CA VAL A 37 -6.32 2.89 3.40
C VAL A 37 -7.76 2.43 3.18
N ASN A 38 -8.69 3.37 3.03
CA ASN A 38 -10.08 3.10 2.65
C ASN A 38 -10.26 2.78 1.16
N GLY A 39 -9.24 2.94 0.32
CA GLY A 39 -9.29 2.49 -1.08
C GLY A 39 -9.23 0.98 -1.21
N LEU A 40 -9.66 0.45 -2.35
CA LEU A 40 -9.69 -1.01 -2.63
C LEU A 40 -8.33 -1.69 -2.37
N LEU A 41 -7.25 -1.06 -2.83
CA LEU A 41 -5.89 -1.59 -2.65
C LEU A 41 -5.45 -1.48 -1.19
N GLY A 42 -5.76 -0.36 -0.52
CA GLY A 42 -5.49 -0.17 0.91
C GLY A 42 -6.16 -1.22 1.79
N HIS A 43 -7.45 -1.50 1.54
CA HIS A 43 -8.21 -2.58 2.20
C HIS A 43 -7.54 -3.93 1.98
N SER A 44 -7.25 -4.27 0.73
CA SER A 44 -6.67 -5.57 0.37
C SER A 44 -5.31 -5.79 1.01
N LEU A 45 -4.45 -4.76 1.03
CA LEU A 45 -3.13 -4.82 1.65
C LEU A 45 -3.23 -4.96 3.17
N PHE A 46 -4.12 -4.21 3.81
CA PHE A 46 -4.33 -4.33 5.25
C PHE A 46 -4.75 -5.75 5.64
N GLU A 47 -5.76 -6.31 4.96
CA GLU A 47 -6.26 -7.66 5.23
C GLU A 47 -5.17 -8.73 5.04
N GLN A 48 -4.31 -8.57 4.04
CA GLN A 48 -3.19 -9.50 3.79
C GLN A 48 -2.05 -9.35 4.80
N PHE A 49 -1.85 -8.16 5.37
CA PHE A 49 -0.72 -7.90 6.28
C PHE A 49 -1.07 -7.99 7.76
N ARG A 50 -2.35 -7.89 8.15
CA ARG A 50 -2.71 -7.81 9.57
C ARG A 50 -2.25 -9.00 10.38
N ASN A 51 -2.36 -10.21 9.81
CA ASN A 51 -1.91 -11.48 10.39
C ASN A 51 -2.34 -11.72 11.86
N ASP A 52 -3.37 -11.02 12.33
CA ASP A 52 -3.93 -11.08 13.67
C ASP A 52 -4.47 -12.47 14.02
N HIS A 53 -5.13 -13.11 13.06
CA HIS A 53 -5.58 -14.50 13.15
C HIS A 53 -4.43 -15.50 13.40
N LEU A 54 -3.19 -15.18 13.02
CA LEU A 54 -2.03 -16.04 13.28
C LEU A 54 -1.53 -15.91 14.72
N SER A 55 -1.59 -14.70 15.29
CA SER A 55 -1.21 -14.48 16.70
C SER A 55 -2.12 -15.23 17.67
N ILE A 56 -3.39 -15.44 17.33
CA ILE A 56 -4.35 -16.15 18.19
C ILE A 56 -4.12 -17.68 18.16
N ASN A 57 -3.76 -18.23 17.00
CA ASN A 57 -3.78 -19.68 16.77
C ASN A 57 -2.42 -20.39 16.95
N SER A 58 -1.32 -19.66 17.01
CA SER A 58 0.04 -20.25 16.99
C SER A 58 0.55 -20.69 18.37
N GLY A 59 -0.02 -20.19 19.47
CA GLY A 59 0.50 -20.45 20.83
C GLY A 59 1.87 -19.81 21.12
N GLU A 60 2.44 -19.09 20.15
CA GLU A 60 3.65 -18.29 20.27
C GLU A 60 3.29 -16.84 20.61
N ASP A 61 4.18 -16.09 21.29
CA ASP A 61 4.00 -14.66 21.60
C ASP A 61 4.26 -13.79 20.36
N LEU A 62 3.52 -14.06 19.27
CA LEU A 62 3.56 -13.28 18.03
C LEU A 62 2.74 -12.01 18.21
N LYS A 63 3.36 -10.87 17.92
CA LYS A 63 2.72 -9.55 18.04
C LYS A 63 2.31 -9.01 16.67
N PRO A 64 1.02 -8.66 16.46
CA PRO A 64 0.54 -8.17 15.18
C PRO A 64 1.22 -6.85 14.79
N HIS A 65 1.31 -6.62 13.48
CA HIS A 65 1.82 -5.35 12.95
C HIS A 65 0.96 -4.17 13.39
N ARG A 66 1.56 -2.99 13.49
CA ARG A 66 0.87 -1.75 13.85
C ARG A 66 0.59 -0.96 12.59
N PHE A 67 -0.68 -0.72 12.30
CA PHE A 67 -1.09 -0.02 11.10
C PHE A 67 -1.41 1.44 11.37
N ILE A 68 -0.96 2.28 10.44
CA ILE A 68 -1.22 3.71 10.39
C ILE A 68 -1.70 4.00 8.97
N GLY A 69 -2.68 4.88 8.81
CA GLY A 69 -3.14 5.21 7.47
C GLY A 69 -3.79 6.57 7.36
N THR A 70 -3.98 6.99 6.13
CA THR A 70 -4.74 8.18 5.75
C THR A 70 -6.01 7.75 5.02
N ILE A 71 -7.04 8.59 5.03
CA ILE A 71 -8.31 8.32 4.35
C ILE A 71 -8.34 9.16 3.09
N ASN A 72 -8.55 8.51 1.94
CA ASN A 72 -8.82 9.22 0.71
C ASN A 72 -10.19 9.89 0.81
N SER A 73 -10.20 11.21 0.78
CA SER A 73 -11.42 12.03 0.85
C SER A 73 -11.64 12.85 -0.44
N THR A 74 -10.88 12.57 -1.49
CA THR A 74 -10.88 13.36 -2.74
C THR A 74 -12.12 13.17 -3.61
N SER A 75 -12.83 12.04 -3.49
CA SER A 75 -14.07 11.78 -4.22
C SER A 75 -15.23 11.43 -3.28
N GLU A 76 -16.46 11.71 -3.69
CA GLU A 76 -17.66 11.36 -2.93
C GLU A 76 -17.77 9.84 -2.67
N ALA A 77 -17.36 9.01 -3.64
CA ALA A 77 -17.28 7.57 -3.46
C ALA A 77 -16.24 7.18 -2.39
N ALA A 78 -15.08 7.83 -2.37
CA ALA A 78 -14.06 7.58 -1.36
C ALA A 78 -14.51 8.03 0.04
N LYS A 79 -15.25 9.15 0.15
CA LYS A 79 -15.82 9.62 1.42
C LYS A 79 -16.82 8.64 2.04
N GLN A 80 -17.52 7.86 1.23
CA GLN A 80 -18.46 6.84 1.71
C GLN A 80 -17.76 5.55 2.14
N THR A 81 -16.51 5.33 1.72
CA THR A 81 -15.79 4.10 2.04
C THR A 81 -15.09 4.24 3.38
N LEU A 82 -15.46 3.38 4.32
CA LEU A 82 -14.93 3.37 5.67
C LEU A 82 -13.51 2.78 5.74
N CYS A 83 -12.81 3.09 6.82
CA CYS A 83 -11.58 2.41 7.20
C CYS A 83 -11.86 0.90 7.35
N PRO A 84 -10.97 0.00 6.86
CA PRO A 84 -11.19 -1.44 6.97
C PRO A 84 -11.22 -1.95 8.41
N SER A 85 -10.61 -1.24 9.37
CA SER A 85 -10.58 -1.65 10.76
C SER A 85 -10.31 -0.48 11.70
N ASP A 86 -10.94 -0.50 12.88
CA ASP A 86 -10.66 0.44 13.98
C ASP A 86 -9.26 0.26 14.59
N THR A 87 -8.59 -0.86 14.28
CA THR A 87 -7.21 -1.12 14.71
C THR A 87 -6.18 -0.26 13.98
N ILE A 88 -6.57 0.36 12.86
CA ILE A 88 -5.70 1.23 12.08
C ILE A 88 -5.75 2.63 12.68
N LYS A 89 -4.58 3.15 13.04
CA LYS A 89 -4.48 4.54 13.48
C LYS A 89 -4.61 5.48 12.29
N ILE A 90 -5.79 6.06 12.11
CA ILE A 90 -6.02 7.09 11.10
C ILE A 90 -5.35 8.40 11.52
N ILE A 91 -4.60 9.00 10.59
CA ILE A 91 -3.98 10.30 10.74
C ILE A 91 -4.40 11.22 9.61
N ASP A 92 -4.67 12.47 9.96
CA ASP A 92 -4.93 13.54 9.02
C ASP A 92 -3.62 14.33 8.81
N SER A 93 -3.07 14.24 7.61
CA SER A 93 -1.82 14.90 7.21
C SER A 93 -1.94 16.43 7.24
N LYS A 94 -3.12 16.98 6.93
CA LYS A 94 -3.37 18.42 6.85
C LYS A 94 -3.70 19.01 8.22
N ALA A 95 -4.53 18.33 9.02
CA ALA A 95 -4.92 18.80 10.34
C ALA A 95 -3.83 18.58 11.41
N LYS A 96 -2.99 17.54 11.28
CA LYS A 96 -1.97 17.18 12.28
C LYS A 96 -0.59 16.92 11.64
N PRO A 97 0.01 17.90 10.93
CA PRO A 97 1.21 17.70 10.11
C PRO A 97 2.43 17.25 10.91
N LYS A 98 2.63 17.77 12.14
CA LYS A 98 3.74 17.35 13.01
C LYS A 98 3.62 15.89 13.45
N ASN A 99 2.41 15.46 13.81
CA ASN A 99 2.16 14.07 14.18
C ASN A 99 2.26 13.16 12.95
N PHE A 100 1.78 13.61 11.79
CA PHE A 100 1.94 12.92 10.52
C PHE A 100 3.41 12.64 10.22
N ALA A 101 4.25 13.68 10.21
CA ALA A 101 5.69 13.54 10.01
C ALA A 101 6.34 12.58 11.02
N LYS A 102 5.94 12.64 12.30
CA LYS A 102 6.41 11.70 13.33
C LYS A 102 6.00 10.25 13.04
N GLN A 103 4.78 10.02 12.54
CA GLN A 103 4.34 8.67 12.16
C GLN A 103 5.11 8.15 10.95
N ILE A 104 5.27 8.96 9.91
CA ILE A 104 6.01 8.59 8.69
C ILE A 104 7.46 8.24 9.01
N ARG A 105 8.17 9.04 9.82
CA ARG A 105 9.56 8.74 10.25
C ARG A 105 9.70 7.52 11.16
N GLY A 106 8.60 7.09 11.78
CA GLY A 106 8.59 5.93 12.66
C GLY A 106 8.02 4.66 12.03
N ALA A 107 7.66 4.68 10.75
CA ALA A 107 7.10 3.54 10.03
C ALA A 107 8.20 2.69 9.38
N ASP A 108 8.20 1.38 9.54
CA ASP A 108 9.16 0.50 8.85
C ASP A 108 8.84 0.36 7.36
N TYR A 109 7.55 0.36 7.03
CA TYR A 109 7.05 0.32 5.65
C TYR A 109 6.10 1.49 5.42
N ILE A 110 6.29 2.17 4.29
CA ILE A 110 5.45 3.27 3.83
C ILE A 110 4.93 2.87 2.47
N ILE A 111 3.64 2.57 2.38
CA ILE A 111 2.98 2.19 1.14
C ILE A 111 2.22 3.41 0.63
N LEU A 112 2.66 3.91 -0.52
CA LEU A 112 2.09 5.06 -1.20
C LEU A 112 1.36 4.61 -2.46
N ASP A 113 0.03 4.70 -2.46
CA ASP A 113 -0.81 4.42 -3.63
C ASP A 113 -1.03 5.70 -4.45
N ILE A 114 -0.26 5.81 -5.55
CA ILE A 114 -0.41 6.83 -6.58
C ILE A 114 -0.97 6.25 -7.88
N SER A 115 -1.52 5.04 -7.83
CA SER A 115 -2.03 4.34 -9.01
C SER A 115 -3.39 4.88 -9.46
N GLN A 116 -4.12 5.52 -8.54
CA GLN A 116 -5.44 6.07 -8.76
C GLN A 116 -5.37 7.51 -9.26
N LEU A 117 -6.27 7.87 -10.17
CA LEU A 117 -6.42 9.25 -10.68
C LEU A 117 -6.81 10.26 -9.58
N SER A 118 -7.36 9.78 -8.48
CA SER A 118 -7.78 10.56 -7.32
C SER A 118 -6.83 10.38 -6.13
N CYS A 119 -5.54 10.12 -6.38
CA CYS A 119 -4.57 10.09 -5.30
C CYS A 119 -4.28 11.52 -4.80
N ASP A 120 -4.00 11.65 -3.51
CA ASP A 120 -3.59 12.92 -2.92
C ASP A 120 -2.09 13.14 -3.22
N MET A 121 -1.81 13.89 -4.29
CA MET A 121 -0.43 14.21 -4.68
C MET A 121 0.27 15.10 -3.65
N GLU A 122 -0.45 15.96 -2.93
CA GLU A 122 0.13 16.81 -1.89
C GLU A 122 0.63 15.96 -0.72
N GLU A 123 -0.14 14.92 -0.34
CA GLU A 123 0.29 13.95 0.66
C GLU A 123 1.53 13.18 0.21
N ALA A 124 1.58 12.74 -1.06
CA ALA A 124 2.72 12.05 -1.63
C ALA A 124 4.00 12.91 -1.57
N GLU A 125 3.93 14.16 -2.03
CA GLU A 125 5.04 15.11 -1.96
C GLU A 125 5.47 15.35 -0.52
N THR A 126 4.51 15.56 0.39
CA THR A 126 4.78 15.75 1.83
C THR A 126 5.52 14.55 2.42
N ILE A 127 5.14 13.32 2.09
CA ILE A 127 5.82 12.11 2.53
C ILE A 127 7.27 12.09 2.03
N ILE A 128 7.50 12.38 0.75
CA ILE A 128 8.86 12.41 0.19
C ILE A 128 9.71 13.49 0.88
N ASP A 129 9.16 14.68 1.12
CA ASP A 129 9.86 15.74 1.83
C ASP A 129 10.20 15.34 3.27
N ILE A 130 9.28 14.70 3.99
CA ILE A 130 9.54 14.17 5.34
C ILE A 130 10.70 13.16 5.32
N LEU A 131 10.78 12.32 4.30
CA LEU A 131 11.81 11.29 4.15
C LEU A 131 13.17 11.86 3.71
N ARG A 132 13.16 12.96 2.95
CA ARG A 132 14.36 13.70 2.51
C ARG A 132 14.96 14.53 3.64
N TYR A 133 14.16 15.32 4.34
CA TYR A 133 14.60 16.22 5.39
C TYR A 133 14.63 15.52 6.75
N ARG A 134 15.60 14.61 6.88
CA ARG A 134 15.94 13.98 8.15
C ARG A 134 17.04 14.78 8.82
N GLU A 135 16.70 15.47 9.91
CA GLU A 135 17.71 16.03 10.82
C GLU A 135 18.47 14.91 11.55
N GLU A 136 17.83 13.74 11.73
CA GLU A 136 18.37 12.60 12.47
C GLU A 136 18.38 11.32 11.63
N LYS A 137 19.37 10.44 11.87
CA LYS A 137 19.43 9.13 11.23
C LYS A 137 18.14 8.33 11.53
N PRO A 138 17.63 7.55 10.56
CA PRO A 138 16.51 6.64 10.79
C PRO A 138 16.76 5.75 12.02
N VAL A 139 15.74 5.61 12.87
CA VAL A 139 15.79 4.65 13.99
C VAL A 139 15.67 3.21 13.48
N THR A 140 15.00 3.02 12.34
CA THR A 140 14.80 1.72 11.69
C THR A 140 15.08 1.82 10.20
N ASN A 141 15.40 0.67 9.57
CA ASN A 141 15.44 0.56 8.12
C ASN A 141 14.03 0.76 7.58
N GLN A 142 13.82 1.84 6.82
CA GLN A 142 12.52 2.19 6.28
C GLN A 142 12.45 1.84 4.79
N VAL A 143 11.34 1.24 4.37
CA VAL A 143 11.06 0.91 2.98
C VAL A 143 9.89 1.75 2.48
N LEU A 144 10.13 2.52 1.42
CA LEU A 144 9.08 3.20 0.68
C LEU A 144 8.66 2.35 -0.52
N VAL A 145 7.40 1.95 -0.56
CA VAL A 145 6.77 1.23 -1.67
C VAL A 145 5.81 2.18 -2.37
N VAL A 146 6.08 2.45 -3.64
CA VAL A 146 5.25 3.33 -4.47
C VAL A 146 4.48 2.49 -5.47
N LEU A 147 3.15 2.50 -5.38
CA LEU A 147 2.24 1.79 -6.27
C LEU A 147 1.75 2.76 -7.34
N ALA A 148 2.11 2.53 -8.59
CA ALA A 148 1.76 3.39 -9.72
C ALA A 148 1.12 2.59 -10.86
N SER A 149 0.29 3.25 -11.67
CA SER A 149 -0.28 2.63 -12.86
C SER A 149 0.81 2.32 -13.89
N PRO A 150 0.81 1.15 -14.56
CA PRO A 150 1.73 0.90 -15.67
C PRO A 150 1.52 1.88 -16.84
N MET A 151 0.30 2.41 -16.96
CA MET A 151 -0.06 3.41 -17.98
C MET A 151 0.65 4.75 -17.77
N THR A 152 1.22 4.98 -16.58
CA THR A 152 2.03 6.17 -16.27
C THR A 152 3.03 6.44 -17.38
N TRP A 153 3.77 5.41 -17.81
CA TRP A 153 4.89 5.53 -18.73
C TRP A 153 4.54 5.26 -20.20
N SER A 154 3.26 5.25 -20.57
CA SER A 154 2.83 4.86 -21.93
C SER A 154 3.32 5.80 -23.05
N ASN A 155 3.72 7.04 -22.73
CA ASN A 155 4.38 7.95 -23.67
C ASN A 155 5.89 7.70 -23.84
N THR A 156 6.47 6.76 -23.09
CA THR A 156 7.89 6.43 -23.19
C THR A 156 8.18 5.85 -24.58
N PRO A 157 9.09 6.46 -25.36
CA PRO A 157 9.45 5.95 -26.69
C PRO A 157 10.01 4.54 -26.58
N LYS A 158 9.75 3.66 -27.56
CA LYS A 158 10.36 2.32 -27.56
C LYS A 158 11.88 2.44 -27.78
N LYS A 159 12.69 1.63 -27.07
CA LYS A 159 14.10 1.49 -27.44
C LYS A 159 14.24 0.86 -28.83
N ALA A 160 15.36 1.14 -29.48
CA ALA A 160 15.76 0.44 -30.70
C ALA A 160 15.69 -1.09 -30.49
N LYS A 161 15.16 -1.80 -31.49
CA LYS A 161 14.99 -3.27 -31.48
C LYS A 161 14.04 -3.81 -30.40
N GLY A 162 13.17 -2.98 -29.81
CA GLY A 162 12.15 -3.44 -28.87
C GLY A 162 12.67 -3.84 -27.49
N ALA A 163 13.89 -3.45 -27.13
CA ALA A 163 14.46 -3.71 -25.82
C ALA A 163 13.68 -2.99 -24.69
N ALA A 164 13.65 -3.59 -23.50
CA ALA A 164 13.05 -2.96 -22.32
C ALA A 164 13.95 -1.84 -21.73
N PHE A 165 13.31 -0.87 -21.08
CA PHE A 165 14.01 0.16 -20.31
C PHE A 165 14.53 -0.44 -18.99
N ALA A 166 15.79 -0.14 -18.66
CA ALA A 166 16.34 -0.47 -17.35
C ALA A 166 16.06 0.68 -16.36
N GLU A 167 16.44 0.49 -15.09
CA GLU A 167 16.37 1.54 -14.08
C GLU A 167 17.30 2.72 -14.40
N ALA A 168 18.46 2.44 -14.99
CA ALA A 168 19.41 3.45 -15.47
C ALA A 168 18.87 4.33 -16.61
N ASP A 169 17.75 3.97 -17.23
CA ASP A 169 17.08 4.76 -18.27
C ASP A 169 15.85 5.50 -17.72
N SER A 170 15.78 5.76 -16.42
CA SER A 170 14.64 6.44 -15.80
C SER A 170 14.39 7.81 -16.45
N ASP A 171 15.43 8.56 -16.77
CA ASP A 171 15.40 9.86 -17.47
C ASP A 171 14.66 9.83 -18.82
N LYS A 172 14.69 8.69 -19.53
CA LYS A 172 14.02 8.51 -20.82
C LYS A 172 12.53 8.17 -20.69
N ARG A 173 12.04 7.88 -19.48
CA ARG A 173 10.63 7.56 -19.24
C ARG A 173 9.81 8.84 -19.32
N THR A 174 8.86 8.85 -20.23
CA THR A 174 7.97 9.99 -20.44
C THR A 174 6.58 9.62 -19.95
N PRO A 175 6.06 10.27 -18.90
CA PRO A 175 4.72 9.98 -18.43
C PRO A 175 3.66 10.58 -19.38
N LEU A 176 2.42 10.09 -19.32
CA LEU A 176 1.29 10.84 -19.88
C LEU A 176 1.17 12.22 -19.19
N PRO A 177 0.62 13.25 -19.84
CA PRO A 177 0.45 14.59 -19.24
C PRO A 177 -0.21 14.56 -17.85
N LYS A 178 -1.25 13.72 -17.70
CA LYS A 178 -1.97 13.55 -16.43
C LYS A 178 -1.15 12.89 -15.29
N TYR A 179 0.01 12.32 -15.61
CA TYR A 179 0.91 11.67 -14.66
C TYR A 179 2.27 12.38 -14.55
N GLN A 180 2.40 13.61 -15.05
CA GLN A 180 3.67 14.36 -14.98
C GLN A 180 4.17 14.53 -13.54
N ALA A 181 3.26 14.74 -12.59
CA ALA A 181 3.62 14.84 -11.17
C ALA A 181 4.25 13.54 -10.64
N LEU A 182 3.90 12.37 -11.18
CA LEU A 182 4.50 11.09 -10.79
C LEU A 182 5.96 10.98 -11.22
N LYS A 183 6.33 11.59 -12.36
CA LYS A 183 7.73 11.64 -12.79
C LYS A 183 8.57 12.49 -11.85
N GLN A 184 8.03 13.61 -11.37
CA GLN A 184 8.71 14.41 -10.36
C GLN A 184 8.88 13.61 -9.07
N LEU A 185 7.83 12.92 -8.62
CA LEU A 185 7.89 12.06 -7.44
C LEU A 185 8.92 10.93 -7.57
N GLU A 186 9.01 10.28 -8.74
CA GLU A 186 10.04 9.26 -9.06
C GLU A 186 11.45 9.87 -8.95
N LEU A 187 11.68 11.03 -9.57
CA LEU A 187 13.00 11.68 -9.51
C LEU A 187 13.35 12.09 -8.06
N GLN A 188 12.37 12.59 -7.33
CA GLN A 188 12.53 12.99 -5.94
C GLN A 188 12.82 11.81 -5.02
N SER A 189 12.22 10.64 -5.27
CA SER A 189 12.45 9.42 -4.50
C SER A 189 13.79 8.77 -4.82
N LEU A 190 14.23 8.81 -6.09
CA LEU A 190 15.58 8.38 -6.49
C LEU A 190 16.69 9.23 -5.86
N ALA A 191 16.39 10.49 -5.52
CA ALA A 191 17.30 11.38 -4.82
C ALA A 191 17.34 11.15 -3.29
N LEU A 192 16.52 10.23 -2.75
CA LEU A 192 16.61 9.87 -1.34
C LEU A 192 17.96 9.18 -1.07
N PRO A 193 18.61 9.48 0.07
CA PRO A 193 19.85 8.83 0.44
C PRO A 193 19.63 7.32 0.57
N LYS A 194 20.40 6.54 -0.20
CA LYS A 194 20.42 5.07 -0.09
C LYS A 194 20.98 4.71 1.29
N GLN A 195 20.24 3.88 2.03
CA GLN A 195 20.64 3.36 3.34
C GLN A 195 21.60 2.18 3.19
#